data_AF-A0AAV9UI05-F1
#
_entry.id   AF-A0AAV9UI05-F1
#
_cell.length_a   1.000
_cell.length_b   1.000
_cell.length_c   1.000
_cell.angle_alpha   90.00
_cell.angle_beta   90.00
_cell.angle_gamma   90.00
#
_symmetry.space_group_name_H-M   'P 1'
#
loop_
_entity.id
_entity.type
_entity.pdbx_description
1 polymer ?
#
loop_
_entity_poly.entity_id
_entity_poly.type
_entity_poly.pdbx_seq_one_letter_code
_entity_poly.pdbx_strand_id
1 'polypeptide(L)'
;MEWTNSLAAYCLATFISLFSLIRLVSHKNPWSIAYQYGREKQSWLRISRKPAAVTPTPPGTAEQNNQILNSNSIPLYKDLYYKLQHLEKYPEVLPTARDSLISLFSETLEHACETPNEGILSIRNYSRDALSEFQQKEDEKVMDLWEQYLARRRAKGPREMFATKEEAKWWLVQSSPVKYVDGAWLGHINKITTPFDLRRITKNAWQVLSEELGDGDIEKNHVHIYRRLMQVVEPRLPAGDDPDFTHPRHQLNEPDVWKAAVAQLLISLFPHQCLPEIIGFNMHYEAMVLSTLKAAKELKELGFDPYYFILHISIDNGDSGHTAMALEVAMEYMELVQRRDGDTAAQQAWRRIQAGYILSKGLPTAPVCPSFKRAAPVPLQRKEKFPRNDYEAEVIRIFKAKATVSQKIHCGSRIKFGGHTITEWLAPNALESEQKQMEFLDALSNTKPWIYKGDSESSKFMKELSWEGRMFGSFTQSEVSTIKEWIDSLGGVGGPIYTTLYP
;
A
#
# COMPACT_ATOMS: atom_id res chain seq x y z
N MET A 1 49.01 9.83 -11.52
CA MET A 1 48.65 9.84 -12.95
C MET A 1 47.17 10.12 -13.02
N GLU A 2 46.83 11.36 -13.34
CA GLU A 2 45.49 11.94 -13.25
C GLU A 2 44.53 11.23 -14.21
N TRP A 3 43.35 10.86 -13.72
CA TRP A 3 42.22 10.44 -14.55
C TRP A 3 41.18 11.57 -14.57
N THR A 4 41.48 12.60 -15.33
CA THR A 4 40.48 13.55 -15.83
C THR A 4 39.67 12.86 -16.92
N ASN A 5 38.59 12.17 -16.58
CA ASN A 5 37.57 11.71 -17.55
C ASN A 5 36.20 11.43 -16.89
N SER A 6 35.81 12.24 -15.91
CA SER A 6 34.51 12.08 -15.22
C SER A 6 33.35 12.89 -15.82
N LEU A 7 33.59 13.74 -16.82
CA LEU A 7 32.51 14.46 -17.53
C LEU A 7 31.99 13.70 -18.74
N ALA A 8 32.84 12.89 -19.41
CA ALA A 8 32.46 12.14 -20.60
C ALA A 8 31.43 11.03 -20.32
N ALA A 9 31.51 10.38 -19.15
CA ALA A 9 30.55 9.34 -18.76
C ALA A 9 29.15 9.90 -18.41
N TYR A 10 29.06 11.14 -17.93
CA TYR A 10 27.78 11.82 -17.67
C TYR A 10 27.17 12.43 -18.95
N CYS A 11 28.01 12.87 -19.89
CA CYS A 11 27.55 13.34 -21.21
C CYS A 11 27.16 12.20 -22.16
N LEU A 12 27.72 10.99 -22.02
CA LEU A 12 27.39 9.87 -22.92
C LEU A 12 26.02 9.24 -22.63
N ALA A 13 25.59 9.24 -21.36
CA ALA A 13 24.25 8.81 -20.96
C ALA A 13 23.13 9.79 -21.37
N THR A 14 23.49 11.03 -21.72
CA THR A 14 22.56 12.05 -22.24
C THR A 14 22.62 12.21 -23.77
N PHE A 15 23.50 11.49 -24.46
CA PHE A 15 23.71 11.61 -25.91
C PHE A 15 22.98 10.56 -26.76
N ILE A 16 22.34 9.56 -26.16
CA ILE A 16 21.67 8.46 -26.88
C ILE A 16 20.22 8.81 -27.29
N SER A 17 19.63 9.90 -26.77
CA SER A 17 18.23 10.28 -27.06
C SER A 17 18.00 11.13 -28.33
N LEU A 18 18.97 11.23 -29.27
CA LEU A 18 18.82 12.09 -30.45
C LEU A 18 18.87 11.38 -31.83
N PHE A 19 18.71 10.04 -31.89
CA PHE A 19 18.73 9.31 -33.18
C PHE A 19 17.63 8.25 -33.37
N SER A 20 16.42 8.52 -32.87
CA SER A 20 15.23 7.69 -33.17
C SER A 20 14.29 8.29 -34.24
N LEU A 21 14.68 9.37 -34.91
CA LEU A 21 14.03 9.79 -36.15
C LEU A 21 14.66 9.03 -37.33
N ILE A 22 13.85 8.16 -37.96
CA ILE A 22 14.04 7.41 -39.24
C ILE A 22 13.99 5.88 -39.03
N ARG A 23 12.78 5.30 -39.05
CA ARG A 23 12.39 4.34 -40.10
C ARG A 23 10.90 3.99 -40.10
N LEU A 24 10.29 4.32 -41.22
CA LEU A 24 8.94 3.96 -41.68
C LEU A 24 8.89 2.48 -42.17
N VAL A 25 7.72 1.85 -41.96
CA VAL A 25 6.93 1.00 -42.89
C VAL A 25 7.51 -0.34 -43.38
N SER A 26 6.76 -1.43 -43.12
CA SER A 26 6.16 -2.37 -44.12
C SER A 26 5.79 -3.71 -43.45
N HIS A 27 4.49 -3.99 -43.24
CA HIS A 27 3.58 -4.80 -44.09
C HIS A 27 3.51 -6.33 -43.78
N LYS A 28 2.25 -6.75 -43.56
CA LYS A 28 1.55 -7.98 -44.05
C LYS A 28 1.33 -9.17 -43.10
N ASN A 29 0.06 -9.27 -42.66
CA ASN A 29 -0.76 -10.49 -42.52
C ASN A 29 -0.86 -11.26 -43.87
N PRO A 30 -1.31 -12.55 -43.94
CA PRO A 30 -2.38 -13.17 -43.13
C PRO A 30 -2.17 -14.67 -42.77
N TRP A 31 -3.07 -15.28 -41.97
CA TRP A 31 -3.78 -16.55 -42.27
C TRP A 31 -4.89 -16.79 -41.22
N SER A 32 -6.08 -17.10 -41.72
CA SER A 32 -7.28 -17.53 -41.01
C SER A 32 -7.33 -19.05 -40.89
N ILE A 33 -7.92 -19.58 -39.82
CA ILE A 33 -8.75 -20.81 -39.80
C ILE A 33 -9.59 -20.77 -38.52
N ALA A 34 -10.89 -20.99 -38.69
CA ALA A 34 -11.91 -21.05 -37.66
C ALA A 34 -11.93 -22.43 -36.98
N TYR A 35 -12.14 -22.48 -35.67
CA TYR A 35 -12.70 -23.64 -34.99
C TYR A 35 -13.67 -23.21 -33.89
N GLN A 36 -14.77 -23.95 -33.83
CA GLN A 36 -15.97 -23.72 -33.03
C GLN A 36 -16.08 -24.86 -31.99
N TYR A 37 -16.84 -24.60 -30.90
CA TYR A 37 -17.16 -25.46 -29.72
C TYR A 37 -16.20 -25.36 -28.52
N GLY A 38 -16.65 -25.31 -27.26
CA GLY A 38 -17.98 -25.44 -26.68
C GLY A 38 -18.01 -24.90 -25.24
N ARG A 39 -19.17 -24.41 -24.80
CA ARG A 39 -19.42 -23.87 -23.46
C ARG A 39 -19.67 -25.00 -22.46
N GLU A 40 -18.95 -25.00 -21.34
CA GLU A 40 -19.43 -25.63 -20.10
C GLU A 40 -19.37 -24.61 -18.94
N LYS A 41 -20.55 -24.41 -18.33
CA LYS A 41 -20.73 -23.67 -17.08
C LYS A 41 -20.33 -24.58 -15.92
N GLN A 42 -19.56 -24.09 -14.96
CA GLN A 42 -19.41 -24.74 -13.67
C GLN A 42 -19.71 -23.78 -12.52
N SER A 43 -20.51 -24.30 -11.60
CA SER A 43 -21.37 -23.61 -10.67
C SER A 43 -21.01 -23.99 -9.23
N TRP A 44 -19.96 -23.42 -8.63
CA TRP A 44 -19.61 -23.78 -7.25
C TRP A 44 -18.98 -22.61 -6.48
N LEU A 45 -19.82 -21.83 -5.80
CA LEU A 45 -19.39 -20.87 -4.77
C LEU A 45 -20.37 -20.92 -3.58
N ARG A 46 -20.13 -21.83 -2.65
CA ARG A 46 -20.62 -21.76 -1.26
C ARG A 46 -19.73 -22.63 -0.37
N ILE A 47 -19.21 -22.02 0.70
CA ILE A 47 -18.76 -22.55 2.02
C ILE A 47 -17.83 -21.44 2.59
N SER A 48 -18.31 -20.59 3.51
CA SER A 48 -18.36 -20.75 4.98
C SER A 48 -16.97 -20.85 5.63
N ARG A 49 -16.48 -19.72 6.16
CA ARG A 49 -15.25 -19.57 6.95
C ARG A 49 -15.63 -19.40 8.43
N LYS A 50 -15.03 -20.19 9.33
CA LYS A 50 -14.95 -19.92 10.77
C LYS A 50 -13.48 -19.85 11.18
N PRO A 51 -12.97 -18.78 11.81
CA PRO A 51 -11.65 -18.76 12.42
C PRO A 51 -11.70 -18.96 13.95
N ALA A 52 -10.62 -19.54 14.48
CA ALA A 52 -10.39 -19.83 15.90
C ALA A 52 -9.81 -18.61 16.65
N ALA A 53 -9.99 -18.61 17.97
CA ALA A 53 -9.71 -17.51 18.90
C ALA A 53 -8.22 -17.39 19.29
N VAL A 54 -7.76 -16.14 19.47
CA VAL A 54 -6.46 -15.78 20.09
C VAL A 54 -6.71 -14.72 21.17
N THR A 55 -6.05 -14.84 22.32
CA THR A 55 -6.21 -14.03 23.52
C THR A 55 -5.41 -12.72 23.50
N PRO A 56 -5.84 -11.64 24.20
CA PRO A 56 -5.26 -10.31 24.07
C PRO A 56 -4.25 -9.94 25.18
N THR A 57 -3.21 -9.20 24.80
CA THR A 57 -2.23 -8.50 25.65
C THR A 57 -2.61 -7.02 25.92
N PRO A 58 -2.06 -6.36 26.96
CA PRO A 58 -2.54 -5.08 27.50
C PRO A 58 -2.06 -3.82 26.74
N PRO A 59 -2.70 -2.64 26.96
CA PRO A 59 -2.61 -1.49 26.05
C PRO A 59 -1.44 -0.53 26.32
N GLY A 60 -0.72 -0.15 25.25
CA GLY A 60 0.17 1.02 25.19
C GLY A 60 -0.57 2.28 24.71
N THR A 61 0.14 3.41 24.59
CA THR A 61 -0.41 4.71 24.11
C THR A 61 -0.66 4.71 22.59
N ALA A 62 -1.46 5.58 21.98
CA ALA A 62 -1.87 5.48 20.56
C ALA A 62 -0.73 5.53 19.51
N GLU A 63 0.36 6.27 19.74
CA GLU A 63 1.58 6.22 18.91
C GLU A 63 2.36 4.92 19.13
N GLN A 64 2.45 4.48 20.38
CA GLN A 64 2.89 3.13 20.68
C GLN A 64 1.96 2.13 20.05
N ASN A 65 0.64 2.30 19.98
CA ASN A 65 -0.31 1.34 19.44
C ASN A 65 -0.25 1.31 17.91
N ASN A 66 0.06 2.40 17.21
CA ASN A 66 0.31 2.37 15.76
C ASN A 66 1.70 1.81 15.42
N GLN A 67 2.75 2.17 16.19
CA GLN A 67 4.04 1.48 16.09
C GLN A 67 3.93 0.02 16.53
N ILE A 68 3.08 -0.32 17.49
CA ILE A 68 2.82 -1.66 18.00
C ILE A 68 1.98 -2.42 16.97
N LEU A 69 0.95 -1.84 16.36
CA LEU A 69 0.14 -2.45 15.29
C LEU A 69 0.99 -2.70 14.03
N ASN A 70 1.86 -1.75 13.65
CA ASN A 70 2.82 -1.95 12.55
C ASN A 70 4.01 -2.84 12.95
N SER A 71 4.43 -2.89 14.22
CA SER A 71 5.46 -3.83 14.70
C SER A 71 4.92 -5.24 14.90
N ASN A 72 3.62 -5.38 15.21
CA ASN A 72 2.92 -6.64 15.39
C ASN A 72 2.70 -7.35 14.05
N SER A 73 2.79 -6.65 12.93
CA SER A 73 2.75 -7.24 11.59
C SER A 73 4.14 -7.67 11.08
N ILE A 74 5.24 -7.16 11.65
CA ILE A 74 6.61 -7.55 11.23
C ILE A 74 6.85 -9.06 11.39
N PRO A 75 6.51 -9.72 12.53
CA PRO A 75 6.64 -11.17 12.65
C PRO A 75 5.86 -11.93 11.57
N LEU A 76 4.64 -11.47 11.25
CA LEU A 76 3.81 -12.06 10.20
C LEU A 76 4.48 -11.92 8.83
N TYR A 77 4.95 -10.72 8.47
CA TYR A 77 5.60 -10.51 7.18
C TYR A 77 6.93 -11.26 7.08
N LYS A 78 7.71 -11.35 8.15
CA LYS A 78 8.95 -12.14 8.18
C LYS A 78 8.68 -13.64 7.99
N ASP A 79 7.66 -14.17 8.65
CA ASP A 79 7.24 -15.57 8.48
C ASP A 79 6.77 -15.85 7.04
N LEU A 80 5.91 -14.98 6.49
CA LEU A 80 5.47 -15.07 5.10
C LEU A 80 6.66 -14.98 4.14
N TYR A 81 7.54 -13.98 4.30
CA TYR A 81 8.71 -13.78 3.45
C TYR A 81 9.60 -15.02 3.39
N TYR A 82 9.86 -15.67 4.54
CA TYR A 82 10.65 -16.91 4.57
C TYR A 82 9.91 -18.08 3.90
N LYS A 83 8.64 -18.31 4.24
CA LYS A 83 7.85 -19.43 3.70
C LYS A 83 7.63 -19.32 2.20
N LEU A 84 7.41 -18.11 1.69
CA LEU A 84 7.18 -17.83 0.26
C LEU A 84 8.43 -18.07 -0.58
N GLN A 85 9.63 -17.89 -0.02
CA GLN A 85 10.88 -18.29 -0.70
C GLN A 85 11.15 -19.80 -0.62
N HIS A 86 10.37 -20.54 0.19
CA HIS A 86 10.48 -21.98 0.40
C HIS A 86 9.16 -22.72 0.17
N LEU A 87 8.41 -22.32 -0.86
CA LEU A 87 7.06 -22.85 -1.14
C LEU A 87 6.99 -24.37 -1.27
N GLU A 88 8.06 -25.01 -1.74
CA GLU A 88 8.13 -26.48 -1.83
C GLU A 88 8.10 -27.16 -0.46
N LYS A 89 8.59 -26.49 0.58
CA LYS A 89 8.59 -26.97 1.96
C LYS A 89 7.36 -26.53 2.76
N TYR A 90 6.77 -25.39 2.38
CA TYR A 90 5.62 -24.79 3.08
C TYR A 90 4.42 -24.52 2.14
N PRO A 91 3.93 -25.52 1.39
CA PRO A 91 2.82 -25.33 0.45
C PRO A 91 1.52 -24.88 1.15
N GLU A 92 1.37 -25.15 2.45
CA GLU A 92 0.23 -24.74 3.27
C GLU A 92 0.12 -23.22 3.46
N VAL A 93 1.16 -22.44 3.09
CA VAL A 93 1.11 -20.98 3.16
C VAL A 93 0.23 -20.37 2.06
N LEU A 94 -0.09 -21.10 0.99
CA LEU A 94 -0.79 -20.56 -0.18
C LEU A 94 -2.18 -19.92 0.11
N PRO A 95 -3.04 -20.49 0.96
CA PRO A 95 -4.28 -19.83 1.35
C PRO A 95 -4.05 -18.49 2.06
N THR A 96 -3.08 -18.44 3.00
CA THR A 96 -2.69 -17.21 3.69
C THR A 96 -2.09 -16.21 2.72
N ALA A 97 -1.23 -16.66 1.81
CA ALA A 97 -0.64 -15.84 0.76
C ALA A 97 -1.72 -15.14 -0.08
N ARG A 98 -2.76 -15.87 -0.47
CA ARG A 98 -3.90 -15.31 -1.21
C ARG A 98 -4.66 -14.27 -0.40
N ASP A 99 -5.00 -14.58 0.85
CA ASP A 99 -5.73 -13.65 1.73
C ASP A 99 -4.92 -12.38 2.02
N SER A 100 -3.59 -12.53 2.21
CA SER A 100 -2.67 -11.40 2.37
C SER A 100 -2.62 -10.53 1.12
N LEU A 101 -2.53 -11.12 -0.07
CA LEU A 101 -2.53 -10.37 -1.33
C LEU A 101 -3.83 -9.57 -1.52
N ILE A 102 -4.98 -10.17 -1.24
CA ILE A 102 -6.28 -9.48 -1.28
C ILE A 102 -6.33 -8.33 -0.27
N SER A 103 -5.81 -8.54 0.95
CA SER A 103 -5.74 -7.48 1.96
C SER A 103 -4.88 -6.30 1.50
N LEU A 104 -3.75 -6.56 0.84
CA LEU A 104 -2.87 -5.51 0.31
C LEU A 104 -3.53 -4.73 -0.84
N PHE A 105 -4.27 -5.40 -1.73
CA PHE A 105 -5.08 -4.70 -2.72
C PHE A 105 -6.11 -3.79 -2.08
N SER A 106 -6.87 -4.30 -1.10
CA SER A 106 -7.87 -3.49 -0.39
C SER A 106 -7.23 -2.27 0.28
N GLU A 107 -6.12 -2.45 1.00
CA GLU A 107 -5.41 -1.35 1.68
C GLU A 107 -4.94 -0.27 0.71
N THR A 108 -4.29 -0.67 -0.39
CA THR A 108 -3.72 0.28 -1.37
C THR A 108 -4.79 0.95 -2.22
N LEU A 109 -5.84 0.21 -2.60
CA LEU A 109 -6.98 0.77 -3.34
C LEU A 109 -7.80 1.74 -2.49
N GLU A 110 -8.00 1.47 -1.21
CA GLU A 110 -8.72 2.38 -0.29
C GLU A 110 -8.05 3.76 -0.30
N HIS A 111 -6.73 3.82 -0.13
CA HIS A 111 -5.97 5.07 -0.21
C HIS A 111 -6.02 5.71 -1.61
N ALA A 112 -5.85 4.93 -2.68
CA ALA A 112 -5.88 5.48 -4.04
C ALA A 112 -7.26 6.06 -4.40
N CYS A 113 -8.34 5.49 -3.87
CA CYS A 113 -9.71 5.98 -4.08
C CYS A 113 -9.99 7.33 -3.41
N GLU A 114 -9.13 7.81 -2.49
CA GLU A 114 -9.24 9.16 -1.93
C GLU A 114 -8.94 10.25 -2.98
N THR A 115 -8.15 9.91 -4.00
CA THR A 115 -7.74 10.81 -5.10
C THR A 115 -8.01 10.18 -6.47
N PRO A 116 -9.28 9.87 -6.81
CA PRO A 116 -9.64 9.03 -7.96
C PRO A 116 -9.37 9.68 -9.33
N ASN A 117 -8.97 10.96 -9.35
CA ASN A 117 -8.62 11.70 -10.56
C ASN A 117 -7.11 11.88 -10.71
N GLU A 118 -6.29 11.26 -9.86
CA GLU A 118 -4.84 11.34 -9.87
C GLU A 118 -4.20 10.00 -10.25
N GLY A 119 -2.93 10.04 -10.66
CA GLY A 119 -2.16 8.85 -11.02
C GLY A 119 -2.82 8.02 -12.11
N ILE A 120 -2.64 6.69 -12.05
CA ILE A 120 -3.17 5.77 -13.05
C ILE A 120 -4.71 5.76 -13.11
N LEU A 121 -5.39 6.15 -12.04
CA LEU A 121 -6.87 6.22 -11.98
C LEU A 121 -7.44 7.37 -12.82
N SER A 122 -6.62 8.37 -13.16
CA SER A 122 -7.01 9.45 -14.07
C SER A 122 -7.39 8.93 -15.47
N ILE A 123 -6.82 7.80 -15.90
CA ILE A 123 -7.20 7.11 -17.14
C ILE A 123 -8.44 6.26 -16.87
N ARG A 124 -9.62 6.88 -16.93
CA ARG A 124 -10.89 6.16 -16.66
C ARG A 124 -11.22 5.13 -17.74
N ASN A 125 -10.99 5.48 -18.99
CA ASN A 125 -11.17 4.61 -20.14
C ASN A 125 -9.81 4.39 -20.79
N TYR A 126 -9.44 3.14 -21.00
CA TYR A 126 -8.17 2.81 -21.63
C TYR A 126 -8.14 3.28 -23.09
N SER A 127 -7.03 3.91 -23.46
CA SER A 127 -6.53 3.95 -24.84
C SER A 127 -5.01 3.85 -24.81
N ARG A 128 -4.42 3.37 -25.90
CA ARG A 128 -2.97 3.29 -26.06
C ARG A 128 -2.32 4.67 -25.85
N ASP A 129 -2.87 5.70 -26.50
CA ASP A 129 -2.38 7.08 -26.39
C ASP A 129 -2.46 7.63 -24.96
N ALA A 130 -3.59 7.43 -24.25
CA ALA A 130 -3.75 7.93 -22.90
C ALA A 130 -2.75 7.28 -21.91
N LEU A 131 -2.45 5.99 -22.12
CA LEU A 131 -1.46 5.29 -21.30
C LEU A 131 -0.03 5.77 -21.61
N SER A 132 0.33 5.95 -22.89
CA SER A 132 1.62 6.53 -23.27
C SER A 132 1.81 7.94 -22.73
N GLU A 133 0.81 8.81 -22.86
CA GLU A 133 0.85 10.17 -22.34
C GLU A 133 0.98 10.20 -20.81
N PHE A 134 0.33 9.27 -20.12
CA PHE A 134 0.44 9.14 -18.67
C PHE A 134 1.88 8.78 -18.25
N GLN A 135 2.46 7.76 -18.88
CA GLN A 135 3.84 7.35 -18.57
C GLN A 135 4.82 8.49 -18.84
N GLN A 136 4.70 9.16 -20.00
CA GLN A 136 5.53 10.30 -20.35
C GLN A 136 5.45 11.42 -19.30
N LYS A 137 4.25 11.75 -18.81
CA LYS A 137 4.07 12.78 -17.77
C LYS A 137 4.69 12.39 -16.44
N GLU A 138 4.62 11.12 -16.04
CA GLU A 138 5.27 10.65 -14.81
C GLU A 138 6.82 10.70 -14.96
N ASP A 139 7.36 10.32 -16.12
CA ASP A 139 8.80 10.41 -16.41
C ASP A 139 9.29 11.87 -16.41
N GLU A 140 8.61 12.77 -17.12
CA GLU A 140 8.91 14.21 -17.16
C GLU A 140 8.91 14.80 -15.74
N LYS A 141 7.90 14.46 -14.93
CA LYS A 141 7.81 14.90 -13.53
C LYS A 141 9.01 14.43 -12.69
N VAL A 142 9.45 13.19 -12.86
CA VAL A 142 10.62 12.67 -12.13
C VAL A 142 11.89 13.40 -12.57
N MET A 143 12.04 13.68 -13.88
CA MET A 143 13.18 14.41 -14.42
C MET A 143 13.21 15.88 -13.98
N ASP A 144 12.06 16.55 -13.92
CA ASP A 144 11.94 17.91 -13.39
C ASP A 144 12.35 17.97 -11.91
N LEU A 145 11.87 17.02 -11.09
CA LEU A 145 12.24 16.93 -9.68
C LEU A 145 13.73 16.62 -9.50
N TRP A 146 14.31 15.81 -10.40
CA TRP A 146 15.73 15.52 -10.43
C TRP A 146 16.55 16.76 -10.78
N GLU A 147 16.15 17.53 -11.79
CA GLU A 147 16.82 18.78 -12.15
C GLU A 147 16.78 19.78 -11.00
N GLN A 148 15.62 19.95 -10.36
CA GLN A 148 15.47 20.82 -9.19
C GLN A 148 16.38 20.37 -8.04
N TYR A 149 16.48 19.06 -7.80
CA TYR A 149 17.41 18.51 -6.81
C TYR A 149 18.87 18.83 -7.18
N LEU A 150 19.27 18.62 -8.43
CA LEU A 150 20.62 18.95 -8.90
C LEU A 150 20.92 20.45 -8.75
N ALA A 151 19.96 21.32 -9.04
CA ALA A 151 20.11 22.77 -8.84
C ALA A 151 20.38 23.12 -7.38
N ARG A 152 19.63 22.52 -6.43
CA ARG A 152 19.89 22.68 -4.98
C ARG A 152 21.27 22.15 -4.58
N ARG A 153 21.71 21.01 -5.11
CA ARG A 153 23.05 20.47 -4.84
C ARG A 153 24.17 21.34 -5.44
N ARG A 154 23.99 21.91 -6.64
CA ARG A 154 24.93 22.89 -7.24
C ARG A 154 25.05 24.16 -6.40
N ALA A 155 23.95 24.59 -5.78
CA ALA A 155 23.94 25.68 -4.80
C ALA A 155 24.54 25.30 -3.43
N LYS A 156 25.30 24.21 -3.34
CA LYS A 156 25.89 23.67 -2.10
C LYS A 156 24.87 23.26 -1.05
N GLY A 157 23.63 22.95 -1.45
CA GLY A 157 22.62 22.36 -0.58
C GLY A 157 23.06 20.98 -0.06
N PRO A 158 22.56 20.56 1.13
CA PRO A 158 22.91 19.28 1.72
C PRO A 158 22.35 18.10 0.91
N ARG A 159 22.81 16.90 1.24
CA ARG A 159 22.17 15.64 0.85
C ARG A 159 20.70 15.60 1.30
N GLU A 160 19.86 14.96 0.51
CA GLU A 160 18.41 14.86 0.76
C GLU A 160 17.94 13.44 1.09
N MET A 161 18.80 12.42 0.96
CA MET A 161 18.49 11.04 1.39
C MET A 161 19.30 10.59 2.59
N PHE A 162 20.57 10.99 2.70
CA PHE A 162 21.47 10.50 3.74
C PHE A 162 22.21 11.64 4.44
N ALA A 163 22.04 11.80 5.75
CA ALA A 163 22.74 12.84 6.50
C ALA A 163 24.17 12.38 6.75
N THR A 164 24.37 11.11 7.10
CA THR A 164 25.67 10.52 7.41
C THR A 164 25.92 9.21 6.68
N LYS A 165 27.15 8.71 6.76
CA LYS A 165 27.53 7.41 6.19
C LYS A 165 26.85 6.25 6.92
N GLU A 166 26.70 6.38 8.24
CA GLU A 166 26.05 5.41 9.11
C GLU A 166 24.57 5.28 8.77
N GLU A 167 23.92 6.41 8.45
CA GLU A 167 22.52 6.42 8.05
C GLU A 167 22.31 5.82 6.65
N ALA A 168 23.23 6.08 5.71
CA ALA A 168 23.23 5.40 4.42
C ALA A 168 23.42 3.87 4.57
N LYS A 169 24.35 3.44 5.44
CA LYS A 169 24.50 2.03 5.80
C LYS A 169 23.21 1.45 6.36
N TRP A 170 22.60 2.14 7.33
CA TRP A 170 21.34 1.70 7.93
C TRP A 170 20.24 1.55 6.87
N TRP A 171 20.11 2.52 5.97
CA TRP A 171 19.11 2.49 4.90
C TRP A 171 19.32 1.32 3.93
N LEU A 172 20.56 1.05 3.54
CA LEU A 172 20.92 -0.11 2.72
C LEU A 172 20.55 -1.42 3.43
N VAL A 173 20.93 -1.57 4.70
CA VAL A 173 20.61 -2.78 5.47
C VAL A 173 19.10 -2.96 5.58
N GLN A 174 18.36 -1.92 5.96
CA GLN A 174 16.90 -1.97 6.09
C GLN A 174 16.18 -2.21 4.76
N SER A 175 16.74 -1.81 3.62
CA SER A 175 16.16 -2.05 2.29
C SER A 175 16.30 -3.51 1.82
N SER A 176 17.20 -4.29 2.45
CA SER A 176 17.57 -5.63 1.99
C SER A 176 16.41 -6.60 1.76
N PRO A 177 15.32 -6.64 2.57
CA PRO A 177 14.20 -7.55 2.30
C PRO A 177 13.60 -7.37 0.91
N VAL A 178 13.40 -6.12 0.46
CA VAL A 178 12.90 -5.83 -0.89
C VAL A 178 13.96 -6.15 -1.94
N LYS A 179 15.21 -5.75 -1.68
CA LYS A 179 16.31 -5.90 -2.64
C LYS A 179 16.76 -7.34 -2.86
N TYR A 180 16.43 -8.24 -1.93
CA TYR A 180 16.70 -9.67 -2.06
C TYR A 180 15.62 -10.46 -2.81
N VAL A 181 14.49 -9.83 -3.16
CA VAL A 181 13.40 -10.45 -3.92
C VAL A 181 13.15 -9.76 -5.26
N ASP A 182 14.16 -9.07 -5.78
CA ASP A 182 14.08 -8.39 -7.07
C ASP A 182 13.72 -9.38 -8.20
N GLY A 183 12.83 -8.96 -9.09
CA GLY A 183 12.19 -9.77 -10.13
C GLY A 183 11.08 -10.71 -9.64
N ALA A 184 10.87 -10.93 -8.33
CA ALA A 184 9.96 -11.98 -7.85
C ALA A 184 8.48 -11.76 -8.23
N TRP A 185 8.05 -10.52 -8.47
CA TRP A 185 6.70 -10.18 -8.93
C TRP A 185 6.38 -10.74 -10.34
N LEU A 186 7.40 -11.20 -11.06
CA LEU A 186 7.25 -11.89 -12.33
C LEU A 186 7.59 -13.39 -12.25
N GLY A 187 8.00 -13.93 -11.10
CA GLY A 187 8.58 -15.28 -10.97
C GLY A 187 7.72 -16.45 -11.48
N HIS A 188 6.43 -16.23 -11.73
CA HIS A 188 5.53 -17.20 -12.34
C HIS A 188 4.89 -16.77 -13.68
N ILE A 189 5.45 -15.76 -14.33
CA ILE A 189 4.99 -15.30 -15.64
C ILE A 189 5.44 -16.26 -16.75
N ASN A 190 4.64 -16.33 -17.82
CA ASN A 190 4.99 -17.04 -19.07
C ASN A 190 5.43 -18.52 -18.91
N LYS A 191 4.90 -19.25 -17.92
CA LYS A 191 5.16 -20.69 -17.75
C LYS A 191 4.47 -21.53 -18.82
N ILE A 192 4.76 -22.84 -18.85
CA ILE A 192 4.09 -23.80 -19.74
C ILE A 192 2.55 -23.78 -19.61
N THR A 193 2.04 -23.45 -18.43
CA THR A 193 0.61 -23.31 -18.16
C THR A 193 -0.02 -22.03 -18.76
N THR A 194 0.77 -21.06 -19.20
CA THR A 194 0.27 -19.82 -19.80
C THR A 194 -0.46 -20.13 -21.12
N PRO A 195 -1.73 -19.69 -21.27
CA PRO A 195 -2.49 -19.85 -22.50
C PRO A 195 -1.72 -19.37 -23.73
N PHE A 196 -1.85 -20.10 -24.83
CA PHE A 196 -1.02 -19.90 -26.02
C PHE A 196 -1.13 -18.48 -26.62
N ASP A 197 -2.34 -17.92 -26.64
CA ASP A 197 -2.62 -16.56 -27.12
C ASP A 197 -1.97 -15.46 -26.25
N LEU A 198 -1.70 -15.75 -24.98
CA LEU A 198 -1.03 -14.84 -24.04
C LEU A 198 0.49 -14.93 -24.10
N ARG A 199 1.08 -16.04 -24.55
CA ARG A 199 2.54 -16.27 -24.48
C ARG A 199 3.36 -15.20 -25.21
N ARG A 200 2.90 -14.73 -26.37
CA ARG A 200 3.59 -13.67 -27.12
C ARG A 200 3.61 -12.35 -26.34
N ILE A 201 2.50 -12.04 -25.67
CA ILE A 201 2.31 -10.82 -24.89
C ILE A 201 3.15 -10.89 -23.61
N THR A 202 3.04 -11.98 -22.85
CA THR A 202 3.76 -12.15 -21.58
C THR A 202 5.26 -12.43 -21.76
N LYS A 203 5.72 -12.59 -23.01
CA LYS A 203 7.15 -12.77 -23.33
C LYS A 203 7.97 -11.59 -22.84
N ASN A 204 7.52 -10.35 -23.04
CA ASN A 204 8.28 -9.16 -22.63
C ASN A 204 8.37 -9.06 -21.10
N ALA A 205 7.30 -9.38 -20.38
CA ALA A 205 7.35 -9.50 -18.92
C ALA A 205 8.29 -10.63 -18.45
N TRP A 206 8.37 -11.74 -19.19
CA TRP A 206 9.36 -12.78 -18.93
C TRP A 206 10.80 -12.33 -19.23
N GLN A 207 11.00 -11.51 -20.26
CA GLN A 207 12.32 -10.96 -20.60
C GLN A 207 12.80 -10.02 -19.49
N VAL A 208 11.94 -9.17 -18.93
CA VAL A 208 12.24 -8.38 -17.73
C VAL A 208 12.70 -9.31 -16.60
N LEU A 209 11.91 -10.33 -16.25
CA LEU A 209 12.33 -11.33 -15.23
C LEU A 209 13.70 -11.96 -15.53
N SER A 210 13.95 -12.31 -16.80
CA SER A 210 15.21 -12.93 -17.20
C SER A 210 16.38 -11.98 -16.94
N GLU A 211 16.25 -10.70 -17.29
CA GLU A 211 17.25 -9.66 -17.07
C GLU A 211 17.47 -9.39 -15.57
N GLU A 212 16.40 -9.32 -14.77
CA GLU A 212 16.47 -9.23 -13.29
C GLU A 212 17.30 -10.39 -12.69
N LEU A 213 17.12 -11.59 -13.25
CA LEU A 213 17.84 -12.79 -12.86
C LEU A 213 19.26 -12.88 -13.46
N GLY A 214 19.66 -11.92 -14.30
CA GLY A 214 20.98 -11.81 -14.91
C GLY A 214 21.14 -12.55 -16.24
N ASP A 215 20.06 -12.97 -16.90
CA ASP A 215 20.07 -13.73 -18.17
C ASP A 215 20.97 -14.99 -18.13
N GLY A 216 21.03 -15.64 -16.96
CA GLY A 216 21.87 -16.82 -16.73
C GLY A 216 23.33 -16.51 -16.37
N ASP A 217 23.70 -15.22 -16.26
CA ASP A 217 24.98 -14.76 -15.72
C ASP A 217 24.80 -14.24 -14.29
N ILE A 218 25.36 -14.95 -13.31
CA ILE A 218 25.26 -14.58 -11.90
C ILE A 218 25.85 -13.19 -11.61
N GLU A 219 26.83 -12.72 -12.40
CA GLU A 219 27.45 -11.40 -12.22
C GLU A 219 26.49 -10.26 -12.58
N LYS A 220 25.43 -10.57 -13.35
CA LYS A 220 24.38 -9.64 -13.75
C LYS A 220 23.10 -9.78 -12.92
N ASN A 221 22.98 -10.82 -12.10
CA ASN A 221 21.80 -11.02 -11.27
C ASN A 221 21.64 -9.88 -10.25
N HIS A 222 20.48 -9.21 -10.25
CA HIS A 222 20.29 -7.98 -9.47
C HIS A 222 20.39 -8.23 -7.95
N VAL A 223 19.79 -9.33 -7.48
CA VAL A 223 19.89 -9.76 -6.08
C VAL A 223 21.35 -10.04 -5.70
N HIS A 224 22.12 -10.71 -6.56
CA HIS A 224 23.54 -10.98 -6.32
C HIS A 224 24.39 -9.71 -6.30
N ILE A 225 24.13 -8.76 -7.20
CA ILE A 225 24.78 -7.44 -7.20
C ILE A 225 24.52 -6.73 -5.87
N TYR A 226 23.28 -6.73 -5.38
CA TYR A 226 22.96 -6.14 -4.08
C TYR A 226 23.63 -6.88 -2.91
N ARG A 227 23.67 -8.22 -2.96
CA ARG A 227 24.35 -9.04 -1.94
C ARG A 227 25.85 -8.73 -1.85
N ARG A 228 26.53 -8.49 -2.97
CA ARG A 228 27.95 -8.07 -2.99
C ARG A 228 28.15 -6.73 -2.29
N LEU A 229 27.25 -5.77 -2.51
CA LEU A 229 27.26 -4.52 -1.74
C LEU A 229 27.09 -4.81 -0.23
N MET A 230 26.17 -5.70 0.15
CA MET A 230 25.94 -6.04 1.56
C MET A 230 27.12 -6.76 2.23
N GLN A 231 27.90 -7.56 1.49
CA GLN A 231 29.13 -8.18 2.00
C GLN A 231 30.16 -7.14 2.46
N VAL A 232 30.16 -5.94 1.89
CA VAL A 232 31.02 -4.82 2.31
C VAL A 232 30.35 -3.97 3.40
N VAL A 233 29.04 -3.73 3.28
CA VAL A 233 28.29 -2.81 4.16
C VAL A 233 27.98 -3.42 5.53
N GLU A 234 27.48 -4.66 5.55
CA GLU A 234 27.16 -5.43 6.76
C GLU A 234 27.46 -6.92 6.52
N PRO A 235 28.73 -7.35 6.68
CA PRO A 235 29.17 -8.72 6.36
C PRO A 235 28.45 -9.83 7.12
N ARG A 236 27.78 -9.51 8.25
CA ARG A 236 27.04 -10.47 9.07
C ARG A 236 25.57 -10.61 8.67
N LEU A 237 25.10 -9.81 7.72
CA LEU A 237 23.75 -9.94 7.18
C LEU A 237 23.70 -11.16 6.27
N PRO A 238 22.84 -12.15 6.55
CA PRO A 238 22.77 -13.37 5.76
C PRO A 238 22.03 -13.13 4.44
N ALA A 239 21.97 -14.18 3.63
CA ALA A 239 21.18 -14.21 2.41
C ALA A 239 19.68 -14.03 2.70
N GLY A 240 18.92 -13.46 1.76
CA GLY A 240 17.48 -13.24 1.95
C GLY A 240 16.65 -14.52 2.10
N ASP A 241 17.13 -15.63 1.57
CA ASP A 241 16.56 -16.97 1.67
C ASP A 241 17.10 -17.76 2.88
N ASP A 242 18.04 -17.22 3.65
CA ASP A 242 18.53 -17.90 4.85
C ASP A 242 17.49 -17.76 5.99
N PRO A 243 17.14 -18.84 6.72
CA PRO A 243 16.25 -18.75 7.88
C PRO A 243 16.73 -17.74 8.92
N ASP A 244 18.04 -17.54 9.06
CA ASP A 244 18.63 -16.58 9.99
C ASP A 244 18.40 -15.12 9.57
N PHE A 245 18.05 -14.81 8.32
CA PHE A 245 17.79 -13.43 7.85
C PHE A 245 16.66 -12.72 8.60
N THR A 246 15.66 -13.48 9.01
CA THR A 246 14.52 -12.95 9.77
C THR A 246 14.85 -12.74 11.26
N HIS A 247 16.00 -13.22 11.73
CA HIS A 247 16.35 -13.20 13.15
C HIS A 247 16.43 -11.76 13.70
N PRO A 248 15.84 -11.47 14.88
CA PRO A 248 15.79 -10.11 15.44
C PRO A 248 17.15 -9.41 15.61
N ARG A 249 18.24 -10.18 15.75
CA ARG A 249 19.63 -9.68 15.87
C ARG A 249 20.07 -8.76 14.72
N HIS A 250 19.50 -8.95 13.53
CA HIS A 250 19.80 -8.15 12.34
C HIS A 250 19.10 -6.79 12.34
N GLN A 251 18.15 -6.58 13.25
CA GLN A 251 17.44 -5.31 13.45
C GLN A 251 16.75 -4.79 12.17
N LEU A 252 16.36 -5.67 11.25
CA LEU A 252 15.52 -5.34 10.10
C LEU A 252 14.09 -5.08 10.57
N ASN A 253 13.79 -3.82 10.89
CA ASN A 253 12.66 -3.40 11.70
C ASN A 253 11.74 -2.40 10.98
N GLU A 254 11.91 -2.20 9.68
CA GLU A 254 11.06 -1.30 8.88
C GLU A 254 9.87 -2.08 8.28
N PRO A 255 8.64 -1.94 8.83
CA PRO A 255 7.50 -2.78 8.48
C PRO A 255 7.03 -2.61 7.04
N ASP A 256 7.08 -1.39 6.51
CA ASP A 256 6.65 -1.10 5.13
C ASP A 256 7.54 -1.80 4.11
N VAL A 257 8.85 -1.90 4.39
CA VAL A 257 9.79 -2.63 3.54
C VAL A 257 9.49 -4.12 3.55
N TRP A 258 9.21 -4.71 4.72
CA TRP A 258 8.79 -6.12 4.81
C TRP A 258 7.47 -6.37 4.07
N LYS A 259 6.50 -5.47 4.22
CA LYS A 259 5.21 -5.52 3.51
C LYS A 259 5.41 -5.49 1.99
N ALA A 260 6.25 -4.58 1.49
CA ALA A 260 6.57 -4.46 0.07
C ALA A 260 7.27 -5.72 -0.47
N ALA A 261 8.24 -6.26 0.26
CA ALA A 261 8.95 -7.49 -0.13
C ALA A 261 7.99 -8.69 -0.23
N VAL A 262 7.09 -8.84 0.75
CA VAL A 262 6.06 -9.88 0.71
C VAL A 262 5.11 -9.66 -0.47
N ALA A 263 4.71 -8.42 -0.78
CA ALA A 263 3.85 -8.15 -1.94
C ALA A 263 4.46 -8.64 -3.27
N GLN A 264 5.77 -8.43 -3.46
CA GLN A 264 6.49 -8.91 -4.65
C GLN A 264 6.50 -10.44 -4.74
N LEU A 265 6.75 -11.13 -3.62
CA LEU A 265 6.69 -12.59 -3.56
C LEU A 265 5.27 -13.14 -3.79
N LEU A 266 4.23 -12.38 -3.44
CA LEU A 266 2.83 -12.83 -3.48
C LEU A 266 2.19 -12.70 -4.87
N ILE A 267 2.36 -11.55 -5.53
CA ILE A 267 1.55 -11.16 -6.69
C ILE A 267 1.67 -12.15 -7.85
N SER A 268 2.86 -12.72 -8.05
CA SER A 268 3.12 -13.65 -9.14
C SER A 268 2.56 -15.05 -8.91
N LEU A 269 2.24 -15.45 -7.67
CA LEU A 269 1.83 -16.83 -7.35
C LEU A 269 0.51 -17.27 -8.00
N PHE A 270 -0.31 -16.32 -8.43
CA PHE A 270 -1.64 -16.56 -8.98
C PHE A 270 -1.77 -16.06 -10.43
N PRO A 271 -0.88 -16.44 -11.36
CA PRO A 271 -0.78 -15.77 -12.67
C PRO A 271 -2.04 -15.93 -13.52
N HIS A 272 -2.76 -17.05 -13.39
CA HIS A 272 -4.02 -17.27 -14.12
C HIS A 272 -5.18 -16.43 -13.58
N GLN A 273 -5.14 -16.10 -12.29
CA GLN A 273 -6.18 -15.32 -11.63
C GLN A 273 -5.85 -13.84 -11.56
N CYS A 274 -4.57 -13.46 -11.62
CA CYS A 274 -4.07 -12.11 -11.33
C CYS A 274 -3.21 -11.52 -12.47
N LEU A 275 -3.29 -12.05 -13.70
CA LEU A 275 -2.47 -11.56 -14.82
C LEU A 275 -2.57 -10.04 -15.04
N PRO A 276 -3.77 -9.41 -15.08
CA PRO A 276 -3.86 -7.95 -15.23
C PRO A 276 -3.16 -7.20 -14.08
N GLU A 277 -3.31 -7.67 -12.85
CA GLU A 277 -2.68 -7.05 -11.68
C GLU A 277 -1.15 -7.22 -11.72
N ILE A 278 -0.63 -8.37 -12.17
CA ILE A 278 0.82 -8.58 -12.38
C ILE A 278 1.35 -7.59 -13.42
N ILE A 279 0.63 -7.41 -14.54
CA ILE A 279 1.01 -6.46 -15.60
C ILE A 279 1.07 -5.04 -15.04
N GLY A 280 0.04 -4.62 -14.30
CA GLY A 280 0.02 -3.30 -13.67
C GLY A 280 1.10 -3.11 -12.61
N PHE A 281 1.34 -4.13 -11.79
CA PHE A 281 2.41 -4.11 -10.79
C PHE A 281 3.76 -3.90 -11.46
N ASN A 282 4.03 -4.65 -12.54
CA ASN A 282 5.24 -4.53 -13.35
C ASN A 282 5.41 -3.11 -13.90
N MET A 283 4.37 -2.54 -14.51
CA MET A 283 4.43 -1.18 -15.06
C MET A 283 4.92 -0.14 -14.06
N HIS A 284 4.40 -0.16 -12.83
CA HIS A 284 4.86 0.79 -11.81
C HIS A 284 6.25 0.43 -11.28
N TYR A 285 6.55 -0.86 -11.10
CA TYR A 285 7.81 -1.26 -10.48
C TYR A 285 9.01 -0.95 -11.37
N GLU A 286 8.87 -1.11 -12.68
CA GLU A 286 9.89 -0.72 -13.68
C GLU A 286 10.01 0.79 -13.86
N ALA A 287 9.09 1.60 -13.32
CA ALA A 287 9.11 3.03 -13.56
C ALA A 287 10.25 3.71 -12.79
N MET A 288 10.91 4.65 -13.45
CA MET A 288 11.96 5.47 -12.84
C MET A 288 11.43 6.28 -11.64
N VAL A 289 12.08 6.13 -10.48
CA VAL A 289 11.75 6.91 -9.28
C VAL A 289 12.89 7.81 -8.83
N LEU A 290 12.56 9.02 -8.37
CA LEU A 290 13.52 10.04 -7.92
C LEU A 290 14.45 9.54 -6.81
N SER A 291 13.96 8.68 -5.92
CA SER A 291 14.76 8.10 -4.83
C SER A 291 15.92 7.26 -5.37
N THR A 292 15.75 6.52 -6.47
CA THR A 292 16.83 5.73 -7.09
C THR A 292 17.94 6.65 -7.62
N LEU A 293 17.57 7.75 -8.31
CA LEU A 293 18.51 8.76 -8.81
C LEU A 293 19.32 9.42 -7.67
N LYS A 294 18.63 9.82 -6.60
CA LYS A 294 19.28 10.41 -5.42
C LYS A 294 20.17 9.39 -4.70
N ALA A 295 19.71 8.15 -4.52
CA ALA A 295 20.48 7.10 -3.87
C ALA A 295 21.78 6.84 -4.62
N ALA A 296 21.73 6.66 -5.95
CA ALA A 296 22.91 6.44 -6.78
C ALA A 296 23.96 7.56 -6.62
N LYS A 297 23.52 8.83 -6.58
CA LYS A 297 24.42 9.97 -6.40
C LYS A 297 24.98 10.05 -4.98
N GLU A 298 24.14 9.99 -3.95
CA GLU A 298 24.54 10.27 -2.58
C GLU A 298 25.30 9.11 -1.92
N LEU A 299 25.02 7.86 -2.29
CA LEU A 299 25.80 6.71 -1.85
C LEU A 299 27.25 6.81 -2.33
N LYS A 300 27.46 7.23 -3.57
CA LYS A 300 28.80 7.48 -4.13
C LYS A 300 29.54 8.57 -3.35
N GLU A 301 28.88 9.67 -3.00
CA GLU A 301 29.43 10.75 -2.17
C GLU A 301 29.83 10.26 -0.76
N LEU A 302 29.18 9.21 -0.26
CA LEU A 302 29.46 8.58 1.05
C LEU A 302 30.44 7.40 0.97
N GLY A 303 30.95 7.10 -0.22
CA GLY A 303 31.92 6.02 -0.45
C GLY A 303 31.32 4.61 -0.38
N PHE A 304 30.01 4.47 -0.69
CA PHE A 304 29.40 3.18 -1.01
C PHE A 304 29.33 2.98 -2.51
N ASP A 305 29.39 1.73 -2.96
CA ASP A 305 29.20 1.39 -4.37
C ASP A 305 27.72 1.55 -4.76
N PRO A 306 27.37 2.48 -5.66
CA PRO A 306 26.00 2.71 -6.09
C PRO A 306 25.55 1.79 -7.23
N TYR A 307 26.36 0.83 -7.69
CA TYR A 307 26.16 0.14 -8.96
C TYR A 307 24.76 -0.49 -9.13
N TYR A 308 24.22 -1.13 -8.08
CA TYR A 308 22.85 -1.67 -8.10
C TYR A 308 21.80 -0.61 -8.52
N PHE A 309 21.92 0.62 -8.03
CA PHE A 309 20.97 1.71 -8.36
C PHE A 309 21.26 2.33 -9.73
N ILE A 310 22.53 2.40 -10.15
CA ILE A 310 22.92 2.87 -11.48
C ILE A 310 22.42 1.93 -12.58
N LEU A 311 22.46 0.63 -12.31
CA LEU A 311 21.94 -0.39 -13.21
C LEU A 311 20.48 -0.13 -13.56
N HIS A 312 19.62 -0.01 -12.53
CA HIS A 312 18.19 0.31 -12.68
C HIS A 312 17.96 1.63 -13.43
N ILE A 313 18.74 2.69 -13.13
CA ILE A 313 18.65 3.96 -13.89
C ILE A 313 18.87 3.75 -15.41
N SER A 314 19.68 2.77 -15.80
CA SER A 314 20.04 2.53 -17.19
C SER A 314 19.04 1.61 -17.91
N ILE A 315 18.65 0.52 -17.26
CA ILE A 315 17.81 -0.52 -17.88
C ILE A 315 16.32 -0.21 -17.77
N ASP A 316 15.89 0.60 -16.79
CA ASP A 316 14.48 0.94 -16.55
C ASP A 316 14.00 2.14 -17.39
N ASN A 317 14.56 2.32 -18.58
CA ASN A 317 14.26 3.49 -19.42
C ASN A 317 12.97 3.30 -20.26
N GLY A 318 12.31 4.42 -20.58
CA GLY A 318 11.04 4.45 -21.32
C GLY A 318 11.13 4.28 -22.85
N ASP A 319 12.32 4.09 -23.43
CA ASP A 319 12.49 3.91 -24.88
C ASP A 319 12.60 2.42 -25.26
N SER A 320 13.64 1.75 -24.75
CA SER A 320 13.91 0.33 -25.03
C SER A 320 14.13 -0.52 -23.77
N GLY A 321 14.03 0.11 -22.60
CA GLY A 321 14.21 -0.53 -21.31
C GLY A 321 12.96 -1.19 -20.75
N HIS A 322 13.03 -1.59 -19.48
CA HIS A 322 11.97 -2.34 -18.80
C HIS A 322 10.66 -1.57 -18.71
N THR A 323 10.71 -0.24 -18.51
CA THR A 323 9.50 0.61 -18.56
C THR A 323 8.79 0.48 -19.91
N ALA A 324 9.51 0.57 -21.04
CA ALA A 324 8.93 0.44 -22.38
C ALA A 324 8.32 -0.97 -22.60
N MET A 325 9.03 -2.00 -22.15
CA MET A 325 8.58 -3.38 -22.24
C MET A 325 7.31 -3.63 -21.42
N ALA A 326 7.26 -3.12 -20.18
CA ALA A 326 6.11 -3.24 -19.30
C ALA A 326 4.87 -2.55 -19.88
N LEU A 327 5.06 -1.37 -20.48
CA LEU A 327 4.00 -0.61 -21.12
C LEU A 327 3.42 -1.34 -22.34
N GLU A 328 4.27 -1.90 -23.21
CA GLU A 328 3.81 -2.64 -24.38
C GLU A 328 3.08 -3.93 -23.99
N VAL A 329 3.51 -4.63 -22.92
CA VAL A 329 2.78 -5.81 -22.39
C VAL A 329 1.35 -5.42 -22.03
N ALA A 330 1.15 -4.29 -21.34
CA ALA A 330 -0.17 -3.82 -20.98
C ALA A 330 -1.01 -3.45 -22.21
N MET A 331 -0.40 -2.78 -23.19
CA MET A 331 -1.08 -2.37 -24.41
C MET A 331 -1.52 -3.58 -25.26
N GLU A 332 -0.62 -4.53 -25.52
CA GLU A 332 -0.94 -5.75 -26.27
C GLU A 332 -1.98 -6.61 -25.52
N TYR A 333 -1.89 -6.69 -24.19
CA TYR A 333 -2.88 -7.41 -23.38
C TYR A 333 -4.27 -6.80 -23.49
N MET A 334 -4.37 -5.47 -23.37
CA MET A 334 -5.62 -4.74 -23.50
C MET A 334 -6.24 -4.89 -24.89
N GLU A 335 -5.44 -4.83 -25.95
CA GLU A 335 -5.90 -5.05 -27.32
C GLU A 335 -6.41 -6.48 -27.55
N LEU A 336 -5.72 -7.49 -26.97
CA LEU A 336 -6.17 -8.87 -27.05
C LEU A 336 -7.52 -9.05 -26.35
N VAL A 337 -7.66 -8.56 -25.11
CA VAL A 337 -8.91 -8.68 -24.34
C VAL A 337 -10.04 -7.96 -25.06
N GLN A 338 -9.81 -6.74 -25.57
CA GLN A 338 -10.82 -6.00 -26.32
C GLN A 338 -11.26 -6.76 -27.58
N ARG A 339 -10.31 -7.29 -28.36
CA ARG A 339 -10.59 -8.04 -29.58
C ARG A 339 -11.33 -9.35 -29.33
N ARG A 340 -10.95 -10.09 -28.28
CA ARG A 340 -11.47 -11.43 -27.99
C ARG A 340 -12.78 -11.39 -27.20
N ASP A 341 -12.86 -10.51 -26.21
CA ASP A 341 -13.89 -10.53 -25.15
C ASP A 341 -14.74 -9.24 -25.12
N GLY A 342 -14.42 -8.23 -25.93
CA GLY A 342 -15.17 -6.99 -26.10
C GLY A 342 -14.87 -5.90 -25.07
N ASP A 343 -15.46 -4.72 -25.28
CA ASP A 343 -15.13 -3.50 -24.52
C ASP A 343 -15.43 -3.60 -23.02
N THR A 344 -16.47 -4.34 -22.63
CA THR A 344 -16.80 -4.52 -21.21
C THR A 344 -15.72 -5.34 -20.49
N ALA A 345 -15.22 -6.39 -21.13
CA ALA A 345 -14.14 -7.21 -20.58
C ALA A 345 -12.82 -6.42 -20.53
N ALA A 346 -12.53 -5.64 -21.58
CA ALA A 346 -11.37 -4.75 -21.61
C ALA A 346 -11.43 -3.75 -20.44
N GLN A 347 -12.57 -3.09 -20.22
CA GLN A 347 -12.71 -2.14 -19.10
C GLN A 347 -12.51 -2.81 -17.72
N GLN A 348 -12.93 -4.06 -17.55
CA GLN A 348 -12.66 -4.82 -16.32
C GLN A 348 -11.18 -5.15 -16.18
N ALA A 349 -10.54 -5.60 -17.26
CA ALA A 349 -9.10 -5.86 -17.29
C ALA A 349 -8.29 -4.60 -16.97
N TRP A 350 -8.69 -3.44 -17.51
CA TRP A 350 -8.04 -2.16 -17.25
C TRP A 350 -8.07 -1.78 -15.76
N ARG A 351 -9.23 -1.90 -15.10
CA ARG A 351 -9.34 -1.65 -13.65
C ARG A 351 -8.41 -2.54 -12.82
N ARG A 352 -8.18 -3.76 -13.29
CA ARG A 352 -7.30 -4.72 -12.62
C ARG A 352 -5.82 -4.40 -12.86
N ILE A 353 -5.45 -3.93 -14.06
CA ILE A 353 -4.13 -3.33 -14.31
C ILE A 353 -3.91 -2.14 -13.37
N GLN A 354 -4.88 -1.23 -13.26
CA GLN A 354 -4.81 -0.11 -12.33
C GLN A 354 -4.61 -0.58 -10.88
N ALA A 355 -5.31 -1.62 -10.44
CA ALA A 355 -5.15 -2.19 -9.11
C ALA A 355 -3.73 -2.75 -8.86
N GLY A 356 -3.15 -3.42 -9.85
CA GLY A 356 -1.75 -3.86 -9.82
C GLY A 356 -0.76 -2.72 -9.68
N TYR A 357 -0.92 -1.68 -10.51
CA TYR A 357 -0.10 -0.47 -10.48
C TYR A 357 -0.19 0.21 -9.11
N ILE A 358 -1.40 0.33 -8.57
CA ILE A 358 -1.67 0.93 -7.26
C ILE A 358 -1.05 0.11 -6.13
N LEU A 359 -1.09 -1.22 -6.20
CA LEU A 359 -0.44 -2.08 -5.21
C LEU A 359 1.07 -1.81 -5.13
N SER A 360 1.74 -1.74 -6.29
CA SER A 360 3.17 -1.43 -6.35
C SER A 360 3.47 -0.01 -5.85
N LYS A 361 2.67 0.98 -6.27
CA LYS A 361 2.83 2.39 -5.87
C LYS A 361 2.54 2.67 -4.40
N GLY A 362 1.57 1.97 -3.84
CA GLY A 362 1.08 2.16 -2.47
C GLY A 362 2.00 1.56 -1.40
N LEU A 363 3.04 0.82 -1.79
CA LEU A 363 3.95 0.13 -0.88
C LEU A 363 5.37 0.71 -0.98
N PRO A 364 5.85 1.44 0.04
CA PRO A 364 7.22 1.95 0.06
C PRO A 364 8.25 0.81 -0.03
N THR A 365 9.06 0.82 -1.08
CA THR A 365 10.10 -0.21 -1.35
C THR A 365 11.44 0.06 -0.67
N ALA A 366 11.56 1.21 0.02
CA ALA A 366 12.73 1.60 0.77
C ALA A 366 12.33 2.39 2.02
N PRO A 367 13.11 2.31 3.10
CA PRO A 367 12.81 3.03 4.33
C PRO A 367 13.11 4.53 4.18
N VAL A 368 12.57 5.33 5.08
CA VAL A 368 12.97 6.73 5.23
C VAL A 368 14.04 6.81 6.32
N CYS A 369 15.17 7.41 5.99
CA CYS A 369 16.27 7.66 6.93
C CYS A 369 15.80 8.49 8.15
N PRO A 370 16.18 8.15 9.40
CA PRO A 370 15.73 8.86 10.61
C PRO A 370 15.85 10.38 10.57
N SER A 371 16.93 10.92 9.99
CA SER A 371 17.19 12.36 9.86
C SER A 371 16.23 13.06 8.88
N PHE A 372 15.59 12.30 8.00
CA PHE A 372 14.63 12.77 7.01
C PHE A 372 13.21 12.28 7.28
N LYS A 373 13.03 11.43 8.30
CA LYS A 373 11.73 11.29 8.96
C LYS A 373 11.47 12.67 9.54
N ARG A 374 10.60 13.46 8.90
CA ARG A 374 10.08 14.68 9.53
C ARG A 374 9.69 14.27 10.95
N ALA A 375 10.12 15.01 11.98
CA ALA A 375 9.38 14.99 13.24
C ALA A 375 7.94 15.17 12.80
N ALA A 376 7.10 14.15 13.00
CA ALA A 376 5.77 14.18 12.45
C ALA A 376 5.21 15.55 12.87
N PRO A 377 4.74 16.42 11.95
CA PRO A 377 3.69 17.31 12.39
C PRO A 377 2.69 16.38 13.05
N VAL A 378 2.37 16.62 14.34
CA VAL A 378 1.33 15.87 15.09
C VAL A 378 0.31 15.46 14.06
N PRO A 379 0.12 14.15 13.81
CA PRO A 379 -0.48 13.70 12.56
C PRO A 379 -1.69 14.57 12.30
N LEU A 380 -1.72 15.24 11.14
CA LEU A 380 -3.00 15.60 10.56
C LEU A 380 -3.75 14.28 10.58
N GLN A 381 -4.69 14.18 11.51
CA GLN A 381 -5.42 12.97 11.79
C GLN A 381 -5.81 12.40 10.44
N ARG A 382 -5.52 11.10 10.23
CA ARG A 382 -6.25 10.31 9.23
C ARG A 382 -7.67 10.84 9.24
N LYS A 383 -8.17 11.38 8.13
CA LYS A 383 -9.60 11.68 8.00
C LYS A 383 -10.29 10.32 7.99
N GLU A 384 -10.44 9.72 9.16
CA GLU A 384 -11.38 8.64 9.36
C GLU A 384 -12.73 9.19 8.88
N LYS A 385 -13.33 8.50 7.91
CA LYS A 385 -14.64 8.85 7.41
C LYS A 385 -15.59 8.98 8.60
N PHE A 386 -16.19 10.16 8.75
CA PHE A 386 -17.10 10.46 9.85
C PHE A 386 -18.47 10.86 9.29
N PRO A 387 -19.60 10.41 9.88
CA PRO A 387 -19.70 9.43 10.98
C PRO A 387 -19.14 8.05 10.59
N ARG A 388 -18.54 7.33 11.55
CA ARG A 388 -17.86 6.04 11.28
C ARG A 388 -18.85 4.91 10.98
N ASN A 389 -20.10 5.04 11.42
CA ASN A 389 -21.22 4.14 11.14
C ASN A 389 -22.57 4.87 11.33
N ASP A 390 -23.68 4.20 11.00
CA ASP A 390 -25.03 4.77 11.08
C ASP A 390 -25.46 5.11 12.52
N TYR A 391 -24.95 4.38 13.52
CA TYR A 391 -25.23 4.67 14.93
C TYR A 391 -24.64 6.02 15.37
N GLU A 392 -23.42 6.34 14.92
CA GLU A 392 -22.80 7.64 15.21
C GLU A 392 -23.58 8.79 14.56
N ALA A 393 -24.00 8.61 13.32
CA ALA A 393 -24.82 9.61 12.62
C ALA A 393 -26.11 9.92 13.38
N GLU A 394 -26.77 8.88 13.89
CA GLU A 394 -28.02 9.02 14.61
C GLU A 394 -27.82 9.58 16.03
N VAL A 395 -26.77 9.17 16.76
CA VAL A 395 -26.45 9.75 18.06
C VAL A 395 -26.14 11.25 17.95
N ILE A 396 -25.39 11.67 16.92
CA ILE A 396 -25.15 13.10 16.66
C ILE A 396 -26.47 13.83 16.41
N ARG A 397 -27.36 13.26 15.58
CA ARG A 397 -28.67 13.85 15.29
C ARG A 397 -29.49 14.05 16.56
N ILE A 398 -29.50 13.06 17.46
CA ILE A 398 -30.17 13.13 18.76
C ILE A 398 -29.58 14.26 19.59
N PHE A 399 -28.25 14.31 19.79
CA PHE A 399 -27.63 15.34 20.61
C PHE A 399 -27.76 16.76 20.03
N LYS A 400 -27.74 16.93 18.70
CA LYS A 400 -28.07 18.20 18.05
C LYS A 400 -29.50 18.64 18.38
N ALA A 401 -30.47 17.72 18.30
CA ALA A 401 -31.86 18.02 18.62
C ALA A 401 -32.06 18.34 20.12
N LYS A 402 -31.35 17.66 21.03
CA LYS A 402 -31.42 17.97 22.48
C LYS A 402 -30.72 19.29 22.82
N ALA A 403 -29.60 19.60 22.16
CA ALA A 403 -28.83 20.82 22.37
C ALA A 403 -29.63 22.09 22.04
N THR A 404 -30.66 22.04 21.18
CA THR A 404 -31.50 23.22 20.92
C THR A 404 -32.45 23.55 22.08
N VAL A 405 -32.80 22.57 22.91
CA VAL A 405 -33.79 22.71 23.98
C VAL A 405 -33.22 22.65 25.41
N SER A 406 -31.96 22.23 25.58
CA SER A 406 -31.36 22.00 26.91
C SER A 406 -30.36 23.08 27.40
N GLN A 407 -30.13 24.13 26.60
CA GLN A 407 -29.03 25.10 26.77
C GLN A 407 -28.97 25.80 28.14
N LYS A 408 -30.11 26.01 28.79
CA LYS A 408 -30.20 26.71 30.09
C LYS A 408 -30.38 25.78 31.29
N ILE A 409 -30.54 24.48 31.05
CA ILE A 409 -30.84 23.48 32.10
C ILE A 409 -29.54 22.92 32.69
N HIS A 410 -28.47 22.84 31.90
CA HIS A 410 -27.20 22.22 32.31
C HIS A 410 -26.18 23.18 32.95
N CYS A 411 -26.48 24.48 33.09
CA CYS A 411 -25.56 25.50 33.61
C CYS A 411 -25.02 25.24 35.03
N GLY A 412 -25.71 24.40 35.83
CA GLY A 412 -25.26 24.00 37.16
C GLY A 412 -24.43 22.71 37.21
N SER A 413 -24.26 22.01 36.09
CA SER A 413 -23.51 20.75 36.04
C SER A 413 -22.01 21.00 36.05
N ARG A 414 -21.28 20.37 36.98
CA ARG A 414 -19.81 20.39 37.03
C ARG A 414 -19.15 19.28 36.21
N ILE A 415 -19.96 18.46 35.51
CA ILE A 415 -19.47 17.34 34.72
C ILE A 415 -18.73 17.88 33.49
N LYS A 416 -17.49 17.42 33.32
CA LYS A 416 -16.66 17.70 32.16
C LYS A 416 -16.23 16.40 31.50
N PHE A 417 -16.20 16.39 30.18
CA PHE A 417 -15.60 15.33 29.38
C PHE A 417 -14.88 15.92 28.16
N GLY A 418 -13.74 15.33 27.79
CA GLY A 418 -12.88 15.87 26.74
C GLY A 418 -12.44 17.31 27.00
N GLY A 419 -12.30 17.73 28.25
CA GLY A 419 -11.90 19.10 28.62
C GLY A 419 -13.03 20.15 28.62
N HIS A 420 -14.21 19.82 28.09
CA HIS A 420 -15.36 20.72 27.99
C HIS A 420 -16.51 20.30 28.93
N THR A 421 -17.30 21.28 29.37
CA THR A 421 -18.55 21.10 30.14
C THR A 421 -19.69 20.64 29.23
N ILE A 422 -20.73 20.04 29.82
CA ILE A 422 -21.96 19.69 29.08
C ILE A 422 -22.56 20.92 28.38
N THR A 423 -22.54 22.09 29.04
CA THR A 423 -23.05 23.34 28.47
C THR A 423 -22.26 23.79 27.25
N GLU A 424 -20.94 23.60 27.25
CA GLU A 424 -20.09 23.93 26.09
C GLU A 424 -20.31 22.95 24.93
N TRP A 425 -20.45 21.66 25.20
CA TRP A 425 -20.74 20.65 24.17
C TRP A 425 -22.11 20.82 23.50
N LEU A 426 -23.11 21.26 24.27
CA LEU A 426 -24.49 21.42 23.81
C LEU A 426 -24.86 22.90 23.56
N ALA A 427 -23.88 23.78 23.43
CA ALA A 427 -24.11 25.18 23.06
C ALA A 427 -24.71 25.27 21.64
N PRO A 428 -25.47 26.33 21.32
CA PRO A 428 -25.99 26.51 19.98
C PRO A 428 -24.85 26.50 18.96
N ASN A 429 -25.02 25.68 17.92
CA ASN A 429 -24.06 25.45 16.84
C ASN A 429 -22.75 24.72 17.21
N ALA A 430 -22.59 24.25 18.45
CA ALA A 430 -21.37 23.55 18.89
C ALA A 430 -21.09 22.27 18.08
N LEU A 431 -22.13 21.64 17.54
CA LEU A 431 -22.07 20.40 16.75
C LEU A 431 -22.37 20.61 15.25
N GLU A 432 -22.12 21.80 14.68
CA GLU A 432 -22.37 22.04 13.25
C GLU A 432 -21.28 21.48 12.33
N SER A 433 -20.02 21.50 12.75
CA SER A 433 -18.92 20.94 11.97
C SER A 433 -18.70 19.45 12.27
N GLU A 434 -18.35 18.65 11.25
CA GLU A 434 -17.98 17.23 11.40
C GLU A 434 -16.86 17.04 12.44
N GLN A 435 -15.84 17.91 12.42
CA GLN A 435 -14.75 17.89 13.38
C GLN A 435 -15.24 17.99 14.84
N LYS A 436 -16.20 18.89 15.12
CA LYS A 436 -16.77 19.04 16.47
C LYS A 436 -17.64 17.86 16.87
N GLN A 437 -18.35 17.27 15.92
CA GLN A 437 -19.14 16.06 16.15
C GLN A 437 -18.23 14.86 16.48
N MET A 438 -17.10 14.72 15.77
CA MET A 438 -16.06 13.73 16.08
C MET A 438 -15.51 13.91 17.50
N GLU A 439 -15.06 15.13 17.81
CA GLU A 439 -14.52 15.48 19.13
C GLU A 439 -15.53 15.19 20.25
N PHE A 440 -16.81 15.49 20.02
CA PHE A 440 -17.89 15.22 20.97
C PHE A 440 -18.10 13.72 21.21
N LEU A 441 -18.26 12.91 20.16
CA LEU A 441 -18.48 11.46 20.30
C LEU A 441 -17.26 10.75 20.89
N ASP A 442 -16.04 11.16 20.52
CA ASP A 442 -14.83 10.61 21.08
C ASP A 442 -14.67 10.99 22.56
N ALA A 443 -14.94 12.25 22.92
CA ALA A 443 -14.92 12.68 24.31
C ALA A 443 -15.97 11.93 25.14
N LEU A 444 -17.20 11.82 24.64
CA LEU A 444 -18.30 11.16 25.33
C LEU A 444 -18.01 9.65 25.51
N SER A 445 -17.61 8.96 24.44
CA SER A 445 -17.34 7.53 24.43
C SER A 445 -16.16 7.11 25.32
N ASN A 446 -15.19 8.00 25.53
CA ASN A 446 -14.01 7.73 26.38
C ASN A 446 -14.19 8.16 27.85
N THR A 447 -15.35 8.68 28.22
CA THR A 447 -15.57 9.20 29.59
C THR A 447 -16.10 8.13 30.53
N LYS A 448 -15.20 7.50 31.29
CA LYS A 448 -15.59 6.64 32.42
C LYS A 448 -15.94 7.50 33.66
N PRO A 449 -16.94 7.12 34.48
CA PRO A 449 -17.78 5.92 34.38
C PRO A 449 -19.06 6.13 33.54
N TRP A 450 -19.15 7.21 32.77
CA TRP A 450 -20.37 7.56 32.01
C TRP A 450 -20.63 6.60 30.86
N ILE A 451 -19.60 6.24 30.10
CA ILE A 451 -19.64 5.21 29.06
C ILE A 451 -18.56 4.15 29.31
N TYR A 452 -18.97 2.90 29.30
CA TYR A 452 -18.12 1.73 29.11
C TYR A 452 -18.38 1.19 27.70
N LYS A 453 -17.39 1.34 26.81
CA LYS A 453 -17.48 0.89 25.41
C LYS A 453 -17.77 -0.62 25.35
N GLY A 454 -18.80 -1.01 24.61
CA GLY A 454 -19.24 -2.41 24.52
C GLY A 454 -20.15 -2.89 25.65
N ASP A 455 -20.44 -2.04 26.65
CA ASP A 455 -21.24 -2.41 27.83
C ASP A 455 -22.14 -1.23 28.26
N SER A 456 -23.25 -1.11 27.56
CA SER A 456 -24.29 -0.11 27.88
C SER A 456 -24.94 -0.33 29.25
N GLU A 457 -25.02 -1.56 29.76
CA GLU A 457 -25.61 -1.89 31.07
C GLU A 457 -24.77 -1.36 32.24
N SER A 458 -23.43 -1.43 32.11
CA SER A 458 -22.52 -0.86 33.09
C SER A 458 -22.37 0.66 32.98
N SER A 459 -22.74 1.24 31.84
CA SER A 459 -22.60 2.68 31.53
C SER A 459 -23.52 3.54 32.40
N LYS A 460 -22.93 4.42 33.23
CA LYS A 460 -23.72 5.32 34.10
C LYS A 460 -24.67 6.22 33.31
N PHE A 461 -24.32 6.59 32.08
CA PHE A 461 -25.19 7.39 31.23
C PHE A 461 -26.55 6.70 30.99
N MET A 462 -26.55 5.40 30.72
CA MET A 462 -27.79 4.63 30.52
C MET A 462 -28.62 4.52 31.80
N LYS A 463 -27.96 4.35 32.96
CA LYS A 463 -28.62 4.33 34.28
C LYS A 463 -29.31 5.65 34.62
N GLU A 464 -28.76 6.77 34.16
CA GLU A 464 -29.38 8.08 34.36
C GLU A 464 -30.58 8.31 33.42
N LEU A 465 -30.64 7.61 32.28
CA LEU A 465 -31.75 7.63 31.32
C LEU A 465 -32.87 6.65 31.69
N SER A 466 -32.57 5.58 32.43
CA SER A 466 -33.54 4.58 32.90
C SER A 466 -34.42 5.11 34.04
N TRP A 467 -35.48 4.36 34.35
CA TRP A 467 -36.37 4.62 35.50
C TRP A 467 -35.56 4.86 36.78
N GLU A 468 -35.96 5.86 37.59
CA GLU A 468 -35.23 6.42 38.76
C GLU A 468 -33.95 7.22 38.47
N GLY A 469 -33.48 7.27 37.23
CA GLY A 469 -32.37 8.11 36.79
C GLY A 469 -32.74 9.59 36.70
N ARG A 470 -31.76 10.50 36.92
CA ARG A 470 -32.02 11.95 36.94
C ARG A 470 -32.40 12.53 35.58
N MET A 471 -32.18 11.78 34.50
CA MET A 471 -32.51 12.16 33.12
C MET A 471 -33.67 11.31 32.57
N PHE A 472 -34.36 10.53 33.40
CA PHE A 472 -35.49 9.73 32.98
C PHE A 472 -36.56 10.59 32.27
N GLY A 473 -37.01 10.14 31.09
CA GLY A 473 -37.99 10.85 30.27
C GLY A 473 -37.44 12.01 29.43
N SER A 474 -36.14 12.33 29.50
CA SER A 474 -35.53 13.37 28.64
C SER A 474 -35.21 12.89 27.23
N PHE A 475 -35.14 11.57 27.02
CA PHE A 475 -34.98 10.90 25.73
C PHE A 475 -36.18 9.97 25.49
N THR A 476 -36.60 9.82 24.23
CA THR A 476 -37.62 8.85 23.86
C THR A 476 -37.07 7.43 23.94
N GLN A 477 -37.95 6.43 23.99
CA GLN A 477 -37.52 5.02 24.04
C GLN A 477 -36.64 4.62 22.84
N SER A 478 -36.91 5.18 21.65
CA SER A 478 -36.10 4.93 20.45
C SER A 478 -34.72 5.59 20.53
N GLU A 479 -34.63 6.81 21.07
CA GLU A 479 -33.36 7.50 21.27
C GLU A 479 -32.48 6.78 22.30
N VAL A 480 -33.08 6.32 23.41
CA VAL A 480 -32.38 5.50 24.42
C VAL A 480 -31.84 4.21 23.80
N SER A 481 -32.63 3.54 22.97
CA SER A 481 -32.22 2.31 22.28
C SER A 481 -31.06 2.56 21.31
N THR A 482 -31.09 3.67 20.56
CA THR A 482 -30.01 4.05 19.64
C THR A 482 -28.70 4.32 20.39
N ILE A 483 -28.76 5.05 21.51
CA ILE A 483 -27.58 5.33 22.33
C ILE A 483 -27.02 4.04 22.92
N LYS A 484 -27.89 3.10 23.31
CA LYS A 484 -27.51 1.78 23.80
C LYS A 484 -26.72 1.00 22.75
N GLU A 485 -27.29 0.87 21.55
CA GLU A 485 -26.67 0.17 20.42
C GLU A 485 -25.37 0.82 19.99
N TRP A 486 -25.31 2.16 19.99
CA TRP A 486 -24.06 2.89 19.76
C TRP A 486 -23.00 2.50 20.80
N ILE A 487 -23.32 2.57 22.10
CA ILE A 487 -22.37 2.22 23.17
C ILE A 487 -21.87 0.78 23.02
N ASP A 488 -22.77 -0.16 22.73
CA ASP A 488 -22.43 -1.58 22.57
C ASP A 488 -21.58 -1.81 21.30
N SER A 489 -21.84 -1.05 20.22
CA SER A 489 -21.04 -1.12 18.99
C SER A 489 -19.59 -0.66 19.17
N LEU A 490 -19.30 0.18 20.18
CA LEU A 490 -17.95 0.67 20.47
C LEU A 490 -17.01 -0.41 21.03
N GLY A 491 -17.53 -1.58 21.42
CA GLY A 491 -16.75 -2.70 21.97
C GLY A 491 -16.03 -3.56 20.93
N GLY A 492 -16.26 -3.34 19.63
CA GLY A 492 -15.91 -4.29 18.58
C GLY A 492 -16.84 -5.52 18.62
N VAL A 493 -17.04 -6.20 17.50
CA VAL A 493 -18.00 -7.32 17.38
C VAL A 493 -17.61 -8.47 18.32
N GLY A 494 -18.22 -8.51 19.50
CA GLY A 494 -17.89 -9.47 20.55
C GLY A 494 -18.56 -9.16 21.90
N GLY A 495 -19.88 -8.93 21.91
CA GLY A 495 -20.67 -8.80 23.14
C GLY A 495 -22.10 -9.30 22.91
N PRO A 496 -22.66 -10.21 23.74
CA PRO A 496 -23.91 -10.89 23.43
C PRO A 496 -25.12 -9.98 23.67
N ILE A 497 -26.01 -9.93 22.68
CA ILE A 497 -27.42 -9.57 22.90
C ILE A 497 -28.00 -10.66 23.80
N TYR A 498 -28.00 -10.43 25.12
CA TYR A 498 -28.81 -11.23 26.02
C TYR A 498 -30.28 -10.90 25.76
N THR A 499 -30.95 -11.86 25.14
CA THR A 499 -32.41 -11.95 25.11
C THR A 499 -32.87 -12.35 26.50
N THR A 500 -33.54 -11.45 27.22
CA THR A 500 -34.30 -11.78 28.43
C THR A 500 -35.75 -11.99 28.06
N LEU A 501 -36.25 -13.23 28.26
CA LEU A 501 -37.63 -13.70 28.53
C LEU A 501 -37.48 -15.24 28.50
N TYR A 502 -37.53 -16.04 29.57
CA TYR A 502 -38.26 -16.11 30.85
C TYR A 502 -37.57 -17.19 31.73
N PRO A 503 -38.03 -17.45 32.98
CA PRO A 503 -38.60 -16.58 34.01
C PRO A 503 -37.61 -16.27 35.15
#